data_AF-A0A356E2L4-F1
#
_entry.id   AF-A0A356E2L4-F1
#
_cell.length_a   1.000
_cell.length_b   1.000
_cell.length_c   1.000
_cell.angle_alpha   90.00
_cell.angle_beta   90.00
_cell.angle_gamma   90.00
#
_symmetry.space_group_name_H-M   'P 1'
#
loop_
_entity.id
_entity.type
_entity.pdbx_description
1 polymer ?
#
loop_
_entity_poly.entity_id
_entity_poly.type
_entity_poly.pdbx_seq_one_letter_code
_entity_poly.pdbx_strand_id
1 'polypeptide(L)' 'LIPKLSGLSLRKELLRNPATAGIPFILMSANKQEQTVRRAFDLGIQHFLARPLALYELAGLVNFIAEKEA' A
#
# COMPACT_ATOMS: atom_id res chain seq x y z
N LEU A 1 16.92 -19.37 -3.30
CA LEU A 1 16.14 -18.40 -2.48
C LEU A 1 15.44 -17.44 -3.43
N ILE A 2 14.11 -17.37 -3.41
CA ILE A 2 13.37 -16.36 -4.17
C ILE A 2 13.59 -15.01 -3.47
N PRO A 3 13.99 -13.94 -4.18
CA PRO A 3 14.15 -12.64 -3.57
C PRO A 3 12.82 -12.20 -2.95
N LYS A 4 12.84 -11.80 -1.68
CA LYS A 4 11.67 -11.16 -1.07
C LYS A 4 11.45 -9.82 -1.76
N LEU A 5 10.47 -9.75 -2.65
CA LEU A 5 10.05 -8.50 -3.26
C LEU A 5 9.42 -7.61 -2.18
N SER A 6 9.92 -6.38 -2.06
CA SER A 6 9.33 -5.42 -1.12
C SER A 6 7.99 -4.89 -1.64
N GLY A 7 7.09 -4.48 -0.74
CA GLY A 7 5.81 -3.87 -1.14
C GLY A 7 5.99 -2.61 -2.00
N LEU A 8 7.05 -1.82 -1.76
CA LEU A 8 7.38 -0.65 -2.58
C LEU A 8 7.84 -1.04 -3.99
N SER A 9 8.66 -2.09 -4.10
CA SER A 9 9.11 -2.64 -5.39
C SER A 9 7.94 -3.21 -6.18
N LEU A 10 7.02 -3.91 -5.50
CA LEU A 10 5.79 -4.41 -6.11
C LEU A 10 4.91 -3.27 -6.64
N ARG A 11 4.65 -2.23 -5.84
CA ARG A 11 3.87 -1.06 -6.29
C ARG A 11 4.52 -0.41 -7.52
N LYS A 12 5.85 -0.24 -7.51
CA LYS A 12 6.58 0.31 -8.66
C LYS A 12 6.36 -0.51 -9.92
N GLU A 13 6.34 -1.84 -9.84
CA GLU A 13 6.11 -2.70 -11.01
C GLU A 13 4.64 -2.64 -11.47
N LEU A 14 3.67 -2.64 -10.55
CA LEU A 14 2.25 -2.49 -10.89
C LEU A 14 1.97 -1.16 -11.61
N LEU A 15 2.64 -0.08 -11.22
CA LEU A 15 2.50 1.22 -11.88
C LEU A 15 2.97 1.22 -13.34
N ARG A 16 3.82 0.27 -13.76
CA ARG A 16 4.33 0.19 -15.14
C ARG A 16 3.34 -0.41 -16.12
N ASN A 17 2.32 -1.12 -15.62
CA ASN A 17 1.28 -1.71 -16.44
C ASN A 17 -0.01 -0.90 -16.31
N PRO A 18 -0.51 -0.26 -17.39
CA PRO A 18 -1.76 0.51 -17.35
C PRO A 18 -2.96 -0.26 -16.79
N ALA A 19 -3.01 -1.58 -17.02
CA ALA A 19 -4.10 -2.43 -16.51
C ALA A 19 -4.10 -2.61 -14.99
N THR A 20 -2.98 -2.34 -14.30
CA THR A 20 -2.86 -2.51 -12.85
C THR A 20 -2.44 -1.24 -12.11
N ALA A 21 -2.03 -0.18 -12.83
CA ALA A 21 -1.58 1.08 -12.25
C ALA A 21 -2.66 1.76 -11.38
N GLY A 22 -3.93 1.64 -11.80
CA GLY A 22 -5.09 2.23 -11.12
C GLY A 22 -5.56 1.46 -9.87
N ILE A 23 -5.05 0.25 -9.61
CA ILE A 23 -5.51 -0.54 -8.46
C ILE A 23 -5.14 0.18 -7.15
N PRO A 24 -6.10 0.44 -6.23
CA PRO A 24 -5.83 1.00 -4.92
C PRO A 24 -4.83 0.14 -4.14
N PHE A 25 -3.87 0.78 -3.47
CA PHE A 25 -2.77 0.08 -2.80
C PHE A 25 -2.61 0.56 -1.36
N ILE A 26 -2.74 -0.36 -0.41
CA ILE A 26 -2.47 -0.13 1.02
C ILE A 26 -1.15 -0.82 1.38
N LEU A 27 -0.21 -0.09 1.96
CA LEU A 27 1.05 -0.65 2.46
C LEU A 27 0.97 -0.88 3.96
N MET A 28 1.39 -2.06 4.43
CA MET A 28 1.49 -2.38 5.86
C MET A 28 2.92 -2.78 6.21
N SER A 29 3.48 -2.23 7.28
CA SER A 29 4.83 -2.60 7.76
C SER A 29 4.92 -2.56 9.28
N ALA A 30 5.71 -3.45 9.87
CA ALA A 30 6.10 -3.33 11.28
C ALA A 30 7.13 -2.20 11.50
N ASN A 31 7.85 -1.82 10.44
CA ASN A 31 8.87 -0.78 10.47
C ASN A 31 8.42 0.40 9.60
N LYS A 32 7.67 1.33 10.19
CA LYS A 32 7.16 2.55 9.54
C LYS A 32 8.09 3.71 9.91
N GLN A 33 9.13 3.91 9.10
CA GLN A 33 10.07 5.03 9.24
C GLN A 33 9.72 6.14 8.27
N GLU A 34 10.08 7.38 8.60
CA GLU A 34 9.81 8.56 7.79
C GLU A 34 10.27 8.38 6.33
N GLN A 35 11.48 7.87 6.12
CA GLN A 35 12.02 7.65 4.77
C GLN A 35 11.16 6.68 3.95
N THR A 36 10.67 5.60 4.58
CA THR A 36 9.81 4.61 3.92
C THR A 36 8.43 5.19 3.63
N VAL A 37 7.91 6.04 4.52
CA VAL A 37 6.64 6.75 4.31
C VAL A 37 6.75 7.72 3.14
N ARG A 38 7.83 8.51 3.05
CA ARG A 38 8.09 9.40 1.90
C ARG A 38 8.13 8.62 0.59
N ARG A 39 8.89 7.52 0.53
CA ARG A 39 8.95 6.66 -0.67
C ARG A 39 7.59 6.05 -1.03
N ALA A 40 6.78 5.69 -0.05
CA ALA A 40 5.43 5.17 -0.31
C ALA A 40 4.53 6.26 -0.91
N PHE A 41 4.59 7.48 -0.36
CA PHE A 41 3.87 8.64 -0.86
C PHE A 41 4.26 8.97 -2.31
N ASP A 42 5.56 8.97 -2.64
CA ASP A 42 6.06 9.21 -4.00
C ASP A 42 5.57 8.17 -5.02
N LEU A 43 5.20 6.97 -4.57
CA LEU A 43 4.61 5.89 -5.37
C LEU A 43 3.06 5.93 -5.40
N GLY A 44 2.45 7.01 -4.93
CA GLY A 44 1.00 7.19 -4.88
C GLY A 44 0.30 6.25 -3.89
N ILE A 45 1.02 5.71 -2.89
CA ILE A 45 0.42 4.90 -1.83
C ILE A 45 -0.23 5.83 -0.82
N GLN A 46 -1.56 5.90 -0.86
CA GLN A 46 -2.34 6.81 0.00
C GLN A 46 -2.40 6.33 1.45
N HIS A 47 -2.33 5.02 1.69
CA HIS A 47 -2.48 4.43 3.02
C HIS A 47 -1.27 3.58 3.40
N PHE A 48 -0.56 4.01 4.43
CA PHE A 48 0.54 3.26 5.04
C PHE A 48 0.25 3.01 6.52
N LEU A 49 -0.11 1.77 6.85
CA LEU A 49 -0.42 1.32 8.20
C LEU A 49 0.80 0.68 8.88
N ALA A 50 1.03 1.05 10.14
CA ALA A 50 2.01 0.38 10.99
C ALA A 50 1.38 -0.89 11.59
N ARG A 51 2.17 -1.95 11.76
CA ARG A 51 1.77 -3.13 12.54
C ARG A 51 2.34 -3.03 13.96
N PRO A 52 1.65 -3.54 14.99
CA PRO A 52 0.29 -4.11 14.95
C PRO A 52 -0.78 -3.03 14.70
N LEU A 53 -1.90 -3.43 14.12
CA LEU A 53 -3.08 -2.59 13.87
C LEU A 53 -4.35 -3.34 14.27
N ALA A 54 -5.42 -2.61 14.56
CA ALA A 54 -6.71 -3.24 14.82
C ALA A 54 -7.36 -3.69 13.51
N LEU A 55 -7.87 -4.92 13.46
CA LEU A 55 -8.48 -5.48 12.24
C LEU A 55 -9.71 -4.69 11.78
N TYR A 56 -10.48 -4.12 12.72
CA TYR A 56 -11.64 -3.29 12.38
C TYR A 56 -11.24 -1.97 11.72
N GLU A 57 -10.06 -1.41 12.02
CA GLU A 57 -9.54 -0.21 11.34
C GLU A 57 -9.20 -0.53 9.88
N LEU A 58 -8.55 -1.69 9.63
CA LEU A 58 -8.27 -2.15 8.27
C LEU A 58 -9.55 -2.43 7.49
N ALA A 59 -10.53 -3.11 8.11
CA ALA A 59 -11.81 -3.41 7.48
C ALA A 59 -12.56 -2.13 7.11
N GLY A 60 -12.62 -1.16 8.01
CA GLY A 60 -13.23 0.15 7.75
C GLY A 60 -12.54 0.89 6.59
N LEU A 61 -11.21 0.87 6.55
CA LEU A 61 -10.46 1.48 5.45
C LEU A 61 -10.71 0.79 4.10
N VAL A 62 -10.75 -0.55 4.08
CA VAL A 62 -11.03 -1.30 2.85
C VAL A 62 -12.43 -0.98 2.33
N ASN A 63 -13.44 -0.95 3.20
CA ASN A 63 -14.80 -0.57 2.82
C ASN A 63 -14.85 0.86 2.27
N PHE A 64 -14.20 1.81 2.96
CA PHE A 64 -14.12 3.21 2.51
C PHE A 64 -13.50 3.35 1.11
N ILE A 65 -12.43 2.61 0.82
CA ILE A 65 -11.78 2.65 -0.50
C ILE A 65 -12.68 1.99 -1.57
N ALA A 66 -13.29 0.85 -1.25
CA ALA A 66 -14.15 0.13 -2.19
C ALA A 66 -15.41 0.93 -2.56
N GLU A 67 -15.98 1.67 -1.62
CA GLU A 67 -17.14 2.54 -1.84
C GLU A 67 -16.80 3.79 -2.67
N LYS A 68 -15.57 4.30 -2.59
CA LYS A 68 -15.14 5.53 -3.28
C LYS A 68 -14.79 5.30 -4.76
N GLU A 69 -14.52 4.05 -5.14
CA GLU A 69 -14.19 3.62 -6.51
C GLU A 69 -15.40 3.00 -7.24
N ALA A 70 -16.57 2.93 -6.57
CA ALA A 70 -17.85 2.49 -7.12
C ALA A 70 -18.62 3.66 -7.76
#